data_AF-A0A428UKZ8-F1
#
_entry.id   AF-A0A428UKZ8-F1
#
_cell.length_a   1.000
_cell.length_b   1.000
_cell.length_c   1.000
_cell.angle_alpha   90.00
_cell.angle_beta   90.00
_cell.angle_gamma   90.00
#
_symmetry.space_group_name_H-M   'P 1'
#
loop_
_entity.id
_entity.type
_entity.pdbx_description
1 polymer ?
#
loop_
_entity_poly.entity_id
_entity_poly.type
_entity_poly.pdbx_seq_one_letter_code
_entity_poly.pdbx_strand_id
1 'polypeptide(L)'
;MTFLHRQVLATALCLACSIQIASTSNLYAFYTQRSIQVAAQDLDTGKILYSSCNSLNTPIFPIENPNVLQTFSSPRNGTALTAAGWWDGTQILATVFFQNEDGDIANCFYECDMETGRFNRTAESYPSLIARVGSVHERTGLSVELLADQVGYRQYRLFYHNADRQIMMMSWEQGEKLWVDAGRVSPDTSLGVALASAYHEGKAISVVSPRGSRDIEVARLPQDDVWQLESFPRPLKGNATNETTPDQLKFDDTSSSDFSLPFWDPDTQAIGHAFTKNGLREVYYIGTDRTLYQARESSTGGEWILGPNGSQSTWPKADERSGRLVVVSRPKVPGEVWIYYWADGAIIQAYKSASGIWEEAKPLPVKATNTDVGSPPVDDNKGEDLGPGSWNAAIKAGVGLGVAAGVLTVGALIWFLINRHNALNPGYRSRGTHTEGGSHSDLPELYIVQRATPIAVQSARPSAGRQPGELEERGIAYELAGHSER
;
A
#
# COMPACT_ATOMS: atom_id res chain seq x y z
N MET A 1 17.84 -44.42 30.06
CA MET A 1 17.36 -44.09 28.70
C MET A 1 16.08 -43.25 28.66
N THR A 2 15.71 -42.55 29.74
CA THR A 2 14.47 -41.73 29.80
C THR A 2 14.72 -40.21 29.82
N PHE A 3 15.99 -39.78 29.87
CA PHE A 3 16.35 -38.35 29.90
C PHE A 3 16.67 -37.74 28.52
N LEU A 4 17.04 -38.54 27.52
CA LEU A 4 17.36 -38.03 26.17
C LEU A 4 16.11 -37.76 25.30
N HIS A 5 14.97 -38.42 25.57
CA HIS A 5 13.75 -38.21 24.78
C HIS A 5 13.00 -36.92 25.13
N ARG A 6 13.24 -36.33 26.31
CA ARG A 6 12.60 -35.06 26.71
C ARG A 6 13.28 -33.83 26.11
N GLN A 7 14.56 -33.89 25.77
CA GLN A 7 15.26 -32.76 25.18
C GLN A 7 14.96 -32.61 23.68
N VAL A 8 14.82 -33.72 22.94
CA VAL A 8 14.51 -33.66 21.49
C VAL A 8 13.07 -33.15 21.24
N LEU A 9 12.11 -33.44 22.12
CA LEU A 9 10.76 -32.88 22.01
C LEU A 9 10.71 -31.38 22.33
N ALA A 10 11.56 -30.89 23.24
CA ALA A 10 11.62 -29.47 23.57
C ALA A 10 12.27 -28.63 22.45
N THR A 11 13.27 -29.19 21.75
CA THR A 11 13.88 -28.51 20.58
C THR A 11 12.97 -28.52 19.36
N ALA A 12 12.14 -29.55 19.17
CA ALA A 12 11.14 -29.58 18.10
C ALA A 12 9.95 -28.64 18.37
N LEU A 13 9.57 -28.41 19.64
CA LEU A 13 8.54 -27.42 19.99
C LEU A 13 9.07 -25.97 19.89
N CYS A 14 10.37 -25.74 20.12
CA CYS A 14 10.97 -24.41 19.95
C CYS A 14 11.28 -24.04 18.50
N LEU A 15 11.28 -24.99 17.55
CA LEU A 15 11.32 -24.68 16.11
C LEU A 15 9.95 -24.38 15.49
N ALA A 16 8.86 -24.53 16.24
CA ALA A 16 7.51 -24.12 15.84
C ALA A 16 7.16 -22.67 16.26
N CYS A 17 8.08 -21.97 16.92
CA CYS A 17 7.93 -20.56 17.24
C CYS A 17 8.73 -19.72 16.26
N SER A 18 8.00 -18.85 15.56
CA SER A 18 8.44 -17.74 14.69
C SER A 18 8.10 -17.92 13.21
N ILE A 19 6.89 -18.36 12.87
CA ILE A 19 6.20 -17.69 11.75
C ILE A 19 5.84 -16.31 12.32
N GLN A 20 6.77 -15.37 12.27
CA GLN A 20 6.46 -13.98 12.56
C GLN A 20 5.49 -13.55 11.46
N ILE A 21 4.19 -13.50 11.78
CA ILE A 21 3.24 -12.74 10.98
C ILE A 21 3.73 -11.30 11.09
N ALA A 22 4.35 -10.78 10.04
CA ALA A 22 4.66 -9.38 9.95
C ALA A 22 3.29 -8.67 9.87
N SER A 23 2.77 -8.13 10.96
CA SER A 23 1.50 -7.41 10.90
C SER A 23 1.79 -5.98 10.43
N THR A 24 1.71 -5.77 9.12
CA THR A 24 1.77 -4.48 8.42
C THR A 24 0.57 -4.38 7.47
N SER A 25 0.33 -3.21 6.84
CA SER A 25 -0.82 -3.05 5.94
C SER A 25 -0.69 -3.95 4.73
N ASN A 26 -1.33 -5.12 4.77
CA ASN A 26 -1.37 -6.07 3.66
C ASN A 26 -2.52 -5.77 2.68
N LEU A 27 -2.99 -4.51 2.68
CA LEU A 27 -4.04 -3.98 1.83
C LEU A 27 -3.44 -2.81 1.05
N TYR A 28 -3.60 -2.81 -0.28
CA TYR A 28 -3.26 -1.65 -1.10
C TYR A 28 -4.48 -1.20 -1.89
N ALA A 29 -4.46 0.08 -2.27
CA ALA A 29 -5.34 0.60 -3.28
C ALA A 29 -4.67 1.77 -4.00
N PHE A 30 -5.02 1.96 -5.28
CA PHE A 30 -4.56 3.10 -6.06
C PHE A 30 -5.64 3.61 -7.00
N TYR A 31 -5.62 4.91 -7.26
CA TYR A 31 -6.55 5.55 -8.17
C TYR A 31 -6.10 5.40 -9.63
N THR A 32 -7.07 5.17 -10.53
CA THR A 32 -6.91 5.38 -11.96
C THR A 32 -8.10 6.16 -12.49
N GLN A 33 -7.97 6.68 -13.71
CA GLN A 33 -9.05 7.39 -14.41
C GLN A 33 -10.30 6.51 -14.67
N ARG A 34 -10.17 5.17 -14.57
CA ARG A 34 -11.29 4.23 -14.75
C ARG A 34 -11.99 3.86 -13.44
N SER A 35 -11.21 3.48 -12.44
CA SER A 35 -11.68 3.07 -11.11
C SER A 35 -10.49 2.98 -10.15
N ILE A 36 -10.78 2.83 -8.87
CA ILE A 36 -9.79 2.44 -7.88
C ILE A 36 -9.52 0.94 -8.01
N GLN A 37 -8.27 0.55 -7.89
CA GLN A 37 -7.89 -0.85 -7.74
C GLN A 37 -7.64 -1.13 -6.27
N VAL A 38 -8.17 -2.24 -5.76
CA VAL A 38 -8.04 -2.65 -4.35
C VAL A 38 -7.54 -4.08 -4.30
N ALA A 39 -6.58 -4.37 -3.43
CA ALA A 39 -6.08 -5.72 -3.22
C ALA A 39 -5.68 -5.96 -1.77
N ALA A 40 -5.85 -7.18 -1.31
CA ALA A 40 -5.48 -7.63 0.03
C ALA A 40 -4.71 -8.95 -0.05
N GLN A 41 -3.76 -9.14 0.86
CA GLN A 41 -3.17 -10.46 1.07
C GLN A 41 -4.13 -11.35 1.87
N ASP A 42 -4.38 -12.54 1.36
CA ASP A 42 -4.94 -13.64 2.14
C ASP A 42 -3.87 -14.16 3.10
N LEU A 43 -4.11 -14.00 4.40
CA LEU A 43 -3.15 -14.39 5.45
C LEU A 43 -3.00 -15.89 5.62
N ASP A 44 -3.95 -16.70 5.14
CA ASP A 44 -3.82 -18.16 5.24
C ASP A 44 -2.92 -18.73 4.14
N THR A 45 -2.91 -18.08 2.97
CA THR A 45 -2.19 -18.58 1.80
C THR A 45 -1.00 -17.71 1.37
N GLY A 46 -0.88 -16.49 1.91
CA GLY A 46 0.10 -15.48 1.49
C GLY A 46 -0.17 -14.87 0.11
N LYS A 47 -1.23 -15.30 -0.58
CA LYS A 47 -1.58 -14.85 -1.93
C LYS A 47 -2.19 -13.45 -1.89
N ILE A 48 -1.92 -12.66 -2.92
CA ILE A 48 -2.53 -11.33 -3.07
C ILE A 48 -3.79 -11.46 -3.92
N LEU A 49 -4.94 -11.15 -3.32
CA LEU A 49 -6.25 -11.14 -3.97
C LEU A 49 -6.60 -9.71 -4.39
N TYR A 50 -7.17 -9.50 -5.57
CA TYR A 50 -7.40 -8.16 -6.09
C TYR A 50 -8.76 -7.98 -6.78
N SER A 51 -9.20 -6.72 -6.85
CA SER A 51 -10.39 -6.32 -7.58
C SER A 51 -10.20 -6.48 -9.09
N SER A 52 -11.25 -6.81 -9.85
CA SER A 52 -11.14 -6.89 -11.31
C SER A 52 -10.61 -5.58 -11.91
N CYS A 53 -9.52 -5.68 -12.67
CA CYS A 53 -8.80 -4.50 -13.17
C CYS A 53 -9.56 -3.75 -14.26
N ASN A 54 -10.61 -4.33 -14.82
CA ASN A 54 -11.50 -3.68 -15.78
C ASN A 54 -12.75 -3.03 -15.14
N SER A 55 -12.85 -2.99 -13.81
CA SER A 55 -13.97 -2.35 -13.12
C SER A 55 -14.10 -0.86 -13.49
N LEU A 56 -15.34 -0.37 -13.54
CA LEU A 56 -15.66 1.04 -13.78
C LEU A 56 -16.28 1.66 -12.53
N ASN A 57 -15.77 2.81 -12.13
CA ASN A 57 -16.16 3.56 -10.93
C ASN A 57 -15.88 2.80 -9.62
N THR A 58 -16.67 1.77 -9.31
CA THR A 58 -16.56 0.98 -8.08
C THR A 58 -15.73 -0.29 -8.31
N PRO A 59 -14.71 -0.56 -7.47
CA PRO A 59 -13.95 -1.81 -7.57
C PRO A 59 -14.83 -3.02 -7.31
N ILE A 60 -14.74 -4.04 -8.16
CA ILE A 60 -15.39 -5.34 -7.93
C ILE A 60 -14.36 -6.29 -7.34
N PHE A 61 -14.59 -6.81 -6.14
CA PHE A 61 -13.66 -7.68 -5.41
C PHE A 61 -14.23 -9.11 -5.28
N PRO A 62 -13.92 -10.03 -6.22
CA PRO A 62 -14.51 -11.37 -6.22
C PRO A 62 -14.01 -12.20 -5.04
N ILE A 63 -14.92 -12.82 -4.28
CA ILE A 63 -14.58 -13.69 -3.14
C ILE A 63 -14.73 -15.18 -3.48
N GLU A 64 -15.74 -15.56 -4.26
CA GLU A 64 -15.97 -16.98 -4.63
C GLU A 64 -14.91 -17.53 -5.59
N ASN A 65 -14.54 -16.71 -6.59
CA ASN A 65 -13.49 -17.02 -7.57
C ASN A 65 -12.52 -15.84 -7.59
N PRO A 66 -11.68 -15.69 -6.56
CA PRO A 66 -10.88 -14.50 -6.38
C PRO A 66 -9.84 -14.37 -7.48
N ASN A 67 -9.60 -13.14 -7.92
CA ASN A 67 -8.47 -12.88 -8.79
C ASN A 67 -7.19 -12.93 -7.94
N VAL A 68 -6.24 -13.79 -8.33
CA VAL A 68 -4.97 -13.97 -7.62
C VAL A 68 -3.85 -13.34 -8.43
N LEU A 69 -3.12 -12.42 -7.82
CA LEU A 69 -2.01 -11.72 -8.44
C LEU A 69 -0.82 -12.70 -8.58
N GLN A 70 -0.32 -12.87 -9.80
CA GLN A 70 0.78 -13.80 -10.07
C GLN A 70 2.12 -13.12 -9.77
N THR A 71 2.95 -13.74 -8.94
CA THR A 71 4.32 -13.27 -8.62
C THR A 71 5.35 -14.34 -8.96
N PHE A 72 6.61 -13.95 -9.18
CA PHE A 72 7.73 -14.88 -9.31
C PHE A 72 8.33 -15.19 -7.94
N SER A 73 8.63 -14.16 -7.13
CA SER A 73 8.96 -14.35 -5.72
C SER A 73 7.71 -14.43 -4.85
N SER A 74 7.74 -15.29 -3.84
CA SER A 74 6.65 -15.42 -2.89
C SER A 74 6.61 -14.18 -1.97
N PRO A 75 5.47 -13.47 -1.87
CA PRO A 75 5.29 -12.45 -0.86
C PRO A 75 5.35 -13.09 0.53
N ARG A 76 6.09 -12.46 1.45
CA ARG A 76 6.07 -12.88 2.86
C ARG A 76 4.67 -12.73 3.41
N ASN A 77 4.22 -13.68 4.23
CA ASN A 77 2.89 -13.60 4.83
C ASN A 77 2.79 -12.43 5.82
N GLY A 78 1.76 -11.59 5.64
CA GLY A 78 1.55 -10.34 6.37
C GLY A 78 2.33 -9.12 5.84
N THR A 79 3.18 -9.30 4.81
CA THR A 79 3.98 -8.19 4.27
C THR A 79 3.12 -6.96 3.96
N ALA A 80 3.70 -5.78 4.18
CA ALA A 80 3.13 -4.56 3.68
C ALA A 80 2.97 -4.68 2.16
N LEU A 81 1.82 -4.23 1.65
CA LEU A 81 1.60 -4.08 0.23
C LEU A 81 1.43 -2.60 -0.08
N THR A 82 2.05 -2.17 -1.17
CA THR A 82 1.78 -0.84 -1.74
C THR A 82 1.83 -0.94 -3.25
N ALA A 83 1.09 -0.07 -3.92
CA ALA A 83 1.01 -0.11 -5.37
C ALA A 83 0.69 1.27 -5.93
N ALA A 84 1.09 1.46 -7.18
CA ALA A 84 0.64 2.56 -8.01
C ALA A 84 0.21 2.01 -9.37
N GLY A 85 -0.61 2.78 -10.08
CA GLY A 85 -1.03 2.42 -11.42
C GLY A 85 -1.64 3.59 -12.15
N TRP A 86 -1.84 3.41 -13.45
CA TRP A 86 -2.37 4.44 -14.33
C TRP A 86 -3.14 3.81 -15.49
N TRP A 87 -3.97 4.62 -16.11
CA TRP A 87 -4.65 4.28 -17.36
C TRP A 87 -3.81 4.81 -18.52
N ASP A 88 -3.41 3.96 -19.46
CA ASP A 88 -2.59 4.36 -20.61
C ASP A 88 -3.43 4.77 -21.85
N GLY A 89 -4.76 4.77 -21.73
CA GLY A 89 -5.69 4.98 -22.85
C GLY A 89 -6.34 3.69 -23.34
N THR A 90 -5.74 2.54 -23.09
CA THR A 90 -6.18 1.22 -23.57
C THR A 90 -6.36 0.21 -22.44
N GLN A 91 -5.43 0.20 -21.48
CA GLN A 91 -5.44 -0.71 -20.35
C GLN A 91 -4.97 -0.07 -19.05
N ILE A 92 -5.29 -0.70 -17.92
CA ILE A 92 -4.71 -0.33 -16.63
C ILE A 92 -3.34 -0.99 -16.52
N LEU A 93 -2.34 -0.18 -16.21
CA LEU A 93 -1.00 -0.62 -15.83
C LEU A 93 -0.84 -0.50 -14.32
N ALA A 94 -0.21 -1.50 -13.71
CA ALA A 94 0.00 -1.53 -12.26
C ALA A 94 1.42 -1.93 -11.92
N THR A 95 1.92 -1.34 -10.84
CA THR A 95 3.19 -1.68 -10.20
C THR A 95 2.91 -1.96 -8.73
N VAL A 96 3.24 -3.16 -8.27
CA VAL A 96 2.94 -3.64 -6.92
C VAL A 96 4.23 -3.99 -6.20
N PHE A 97 4.36 -3.53 -4.96
CA PHE A 97 5.53 -3.71 -4.11
C PHE A 97 5.16 -4.50 -2.86
N PHE A 98 6.06 -5.40 -2.48
CA PHE A 98 5.95 -6.22 -1.27
C PHE A 98 7.33 -6.68 -0.83
N GLN A 99 7.46 -7.11 0.42
CA GLN A 99 8.64 -7.83 0.88
C GLN A 99 8.47 -9.32 0.59
N ASN A 100 9.45 -9.93 -0.06
CA ASN A 100 9.43 -11.36 -0.35
C ASN A 100 9.94 -12.18 0.86
N GLU A 101 9.89 -13.51 0.75
CA GLU A 101 10.37 -14.41 1.81
C GLU A 101 11.85 -14.20 2.16
N ASP A 102 12.69 -13.84 1.17
CA ASP A 102 14.12 -13.55 1.35
C ASP A 102 14.39 -12.20 2.06
N GLY A 103 13.36 -11.36 2.24
CA GLY A 103 13.46 -10.05 2.91
C GLY A 103 13.72 -8.88 1.96
N ASP A 104 13.85 -9.13 0.66
CA ASP A 104 14.00 -8.10 -0.36
C ASP A 104 12.66 -7.43 -0.65
N ILE A 105 12.70 -6.14 -1.01
CA ILE A 105 11.54 -5.45 -1.56
C ILE A 105 11.47 -5.82 -3.05
N ALA A 106 10.45 -6.59 -3.41
CA ALA A 106 10.13 -6.96 -4.79
C ALA A 106 9.16 -5.96 -5.40
N ASN A 107 9.23 -5.80 -6.72
CA ASN A 107 8.33 -4.99 -7.51
C ASN A 107 7.85 -5.72 -8.76
N CYS A 108 6.56 -5.97 -8.86
CA CYS A 108 5.92 -6.61 -10.00
C CYS A 108 5.16 -5.61 -10.87
N PHE A 109 5.31 -5.76 -12.19
CA PHE A 109 4.61 -4.96 -13.20
C PHE A 109 3.51 -5.79 -13.86
N TYR A 110 2.36 -5.16 -14.07
CA TYR A 110 1.18 -5.81 -14.63
C TYR A 110 0.48 -4.97 -15.68
N GLU A 111 -0.13 -5.69 -16.60
CA GLU A 111 -1.03 -5.18 -17.63
C GLU A 111 -2.42 -5.78 -17.44
N CYS A 112 -3.44 -4.94 -17.43
CA CYS A 112 -4.81 -5.41 -17.32
C CYS A 112 -5.28 -5.99 -18.66
N ASP A 113 -5.66 -7.26 -18.66
CA ASP A 113 -6.52 -7.81 -19.69
C ASP A 113 -7.92 -7.24 -19.52
N MET A 114 -8.28 -6.32 -20.43
CA MET A 114 -9.54 -5.61 -20.35
C MET A 114 -10.76 -6.49 -20.60
N GLU A 115 -10.60 -7.63 -21.27
CA GLU A 115 -11.68 -8.58 -21.54
C GLU A 115 -11.97 -9.44 -20.31
N THR A 116 -10.91 -9.98 -19.69
CA THR A 116 -11.07 -10.89 -18.54
C THR A 116 -11.10 -10.18 -17.19
N GLY A 117 -10.63 -8.93 -17.13
CA GLY A 117 -10.50 -8.16 -15.89
C GLY A 117 -9.37 -8.64 -14.99
N ARG A 118 -8.39 -9.37 -15.54
CA ARG A 118 -7.26 -9.94 -14.82
C ARG A 118 -5.96 -9.24 -15.18
N PHE A 119 -5.06 -9.13 -14.21
CA PHE A 119 -3.70 -8.67 -14.42
C PHE A 119 -2.81 -9.79 -14.96
N ASN A 120 -2.12 -9.50 -16.06
CA ASN A 120 -1.03 -10.29 -16.61
C ASN A 120 0.30 -9.70 -16.17
N ARG A 121 1.13 -10.50 -15.48
CA ARG A 121 2.46 -10.05 -15.06
C ARG A 121 3.39 -9.93 -16.25
N THR A 122 4.03 -8.79 -16.42
CA THR A 122 5.00 -8.53 -17.50
C THR A 122 6.44 -8.59 -17.00
N ALA A 123 6.70 -8.15 -15.77
CA ALA A 123 8.04 -8.16 -15.19
C ALA A 123 8.00 -8.26 -13.66
N GLU A 124 9.14 -8.65 -13.07
CA GLU A 124 9.42 -8.52 -11.64
C GLU A 124 10.87 -8.05 -11.47
N SER A 125 11.10 -7.11 -10.56
CA SER A 125 12.41 -6.55 -10.22
C SER A 125 12.57 -6.46 -8.70
N TYR A 126 13.78 -6.15 -8.21
CA TYR A 126 14.08 -6.08 -6.78
C TYR A 126 14.68 -4.72 -6.43
N PRO A 127 13.87 -3.67 -6.25
CA PRO A 127 14.33 -2.32 -5.93
C PRO A 127 15.42 -2.26 -4.85
N SER A 128 15.26 -2.99 -3.74
CA SER A 128 16.23 -2.99 -2.63
C SER A 128 17.62 -3.50 -3.04
N LEU A 129 17.68 -4.51 -3.90
CA LEU A 129 18.93 -5.07 -4.41
C LEU A 129 19.57 -4.16 -5.47
N ILE A 130 18.75 -3.61 -6.37
CA ILE A 130 19.22 -2.73 -7.46
C ILE A 130 19.80 -1.43 -6.87
N ALA A 131 19.09 -0.83 -5.92
CA ALA A 131 19.52 0.38 -5.20
C ALA A 131 20.68 0.13 -4.21
N ARG A 132 21.00 -1.13 -3.91
CA ARG A 132 22.03 -1.54 -2.95
C ARG A 132 21.85 -0.90 -1.57
N VAL A 133 20.60 -0.85 -1.10
CA VAL A 133 20.28 -0.26 0.21
C VAL A 133 20.97 -1.03 1.33
N GLY A 134 21.39 -0.32 2.38
CA GLY A 134 22.16 -0.92 3.47
C GLY A 134 21.40 -1.97 4.27
N SER A 135 20.09 -1.78 4.49
CA SER A 135 19.22 -2.76 5.15
C SER A 135 17.74 -2.46 4.92
N VAL A 136 16.88 -3.47 5.07
CA VAL A 136 15.42 -3.36 5.10
C VAL A 136 14.91 -4.05 6.37
N HIS A 137 14.01 -3.41 7.11
CA HIS A 137 13.40 -4.01 8.29
C HIS A 137 12.58 -5.25 7.90
N GLU A 138 12.63 -6.31 8.70
CA GLU A 138 11.92 -7.58 8.45
C GLU A 138 10.38 -7.47 8.48
N ARG A 139 9.88 -6.35 8.98
CA ARG A 139 8.47 -5.97 9.05
C ARG A 139 8.25 -4.57 8.49
N THR A 140 9.02 -4.16 7.50
CA THR A 140 8.92 -2.79 6.97
C THR A 140 7.48 -2.49 6.51
N GLY A 141 6.94 -1.34 6.90
CA GLY A 141 5.87 -0.70 6.12
C GLY A 141 6.37 -0.33 4.73
N LEU A 142 5.47 -0.23 3.76
CA LEU A 142 5.77 0.21 2.41
C LEU A 142 4.76 1.26 1.97
N SER A 143 5.24 2.31 1.30
CA SER A 143 4.38 3.28 0.64
C SER A 143 5.02 3.77 -0.65
N VAL A 144 4.25 3.91 -1.72
CA VAL A 144 4.76 4.34 -3.02
C VAL A 144 3.95 5.51 -3.56
N GLU A 145 4.66 6.53 -4.04
CA GLU A 145 4.07 7.63 -4.81
C GLU A 145 4.49 7.56 -6.27
N LEU A 146 3.51 7.69 -7.17
CA LEU A 146 3.72 7.91 -8.60
C LEU A 146 3.66 9.42 -8.86
N LEU A 147 4.83 10.04 -9.02
CA LEU A 147 4.96 11.48 -9.21
C LEU A 147 4.70 11.91 -10.66
N ALA A 148 5.01 11.03 -11.61
CA ALA A 148 4.77 11.23 -13.04
C ALA A 148 4.40 9.91 -13.71
N ASP A 149 3.34 9.92 -14.51
CA ASP A 149 2.75 8.76 -15.21
C ASP A 149 2.85 8.85 -16.74
N GLN A 150 3.69 9.74 -17.25
CA GLN A 150 3.84 9.98 -18.70
C GLN A 150 4.59 8.82 -19.38
N VAL A 151 4.21 8.54 -20.63
CA VAL A 151 4.90 7.52 -21.46
C VAL A 151 6.36 7.92 -21.62
N GLY A 152 7.27 7.00 -21.27
CA GLY A 152 8.71 7.25 -21.29
C GLY A 152 9.27 8.08 -20.14
N TYR A 153 8.42 8.59 -19.23
CA TYR A 153 8.83 9.39 -18.08
C TYR A 153 7.98 9.07 -16.83
N ARG A 154 8.39 8.01 -16.12
CA ARG A 154 7.73 7.54 -14.89
C ARG A 154 8.56 7.87 -13.65
N GLN A 155 7.99 8.46 -12.62
CA GLN A 155 8.76 8.78 -11.43
C GLN A 155 8.11 8.18 -10.20
N TYR A 156 8.86 7.32 -9.50
CA TYR A 156 8.43 6.68 -8.27
C TYR A 156 9.26 7.15 -7.08
N ARG A 157 8.61 7.24 -5.92
CA ARG A 157 9.26 7.29 -4.61
C ARG A 157 8.69 6.15 -3.77
N LEU A 158 9.57 5.27 -3.30
CA LEU A 158 9.23 4.12 -2.49
C LEU A 158 9.81 4.31 -1.09
N PHE A 159 8.94 4.34 -0.09
CA PHE A 159 9.28 4.55 1.31
C PHE A 159 9.27 3.22 2.07
N TYR A 160 10.24 3.04 2.94
CA TYR A 160 10.43 1.83 3.72
C TYR A 160 11.19 2.13 5.02
N HIS A 161 11.34 1.12 5.88
CA HIS A 161 12.13 1.18 7.11
C HIS A 161 13.45 0.41 6.94
N ASN A 162 14.55 0.97 7.42
CA ASN A 162 15.80 0.21 7.59
C ASN A 162 15.77 -0.64 8.87
N ALA A 163 16.84 -1.40 9.16
CA ALA A 163 16.93 -2.25 10.35
C ALA A 163 16.72 -1.49 11.69
N ASP A 164 17.04 -0.20 11.74
CA ASP A 164 16.86 0.67 12.90
C ASP A 164 15.48 1.33 12.96
N ARG A 165 14.53 0.92 12.10
CA ARG A 165 13.19 1.53 11.95
C ARG A 165 13.22 3.02 11.64
N GLN A 166 14.29 3.50 11.00
CA GLN A 166 14.32 4.82 10.39
C GLN A 166 13.64 4.78 9.03
N ILE A 167 13.01 5.88 8.64
CA ILE A 167 12.32 5.99 7.36
C ILE A 167 13.33 6.32 6.26
N MET A 168 13.36 5.48 5.25
CA MET A 168 14.24 5.56 4.09
C MET A 168 13.43 5.68 2.80
N MET A 169 14.09 6.10 1.73
CA MET A 169 13.49 6.28 0.41
C MET A 169 14.35 5.65 -0.69
N MET A 170 13.71 4.94 -1.60
CA MET A 170 14.27 4.61 -2.91
C MET A 170 13.55 5.42 -3.99
N SER A 171 14.29 5.76 -5.04
CA SER A 171 13.78 6.51 -6.18
C SER A 171 14.02 5.75 -7.47
N TRP A 172 13.05 5.79 -8.38
CA TRP A 172 13.30 5.38 -9.75
C TRP A 172 13.92 6.54 -10.54
N GLU A 173 15.13 6.35 -11.04
CA GLU A 173 15.82 7.32 -11.89
C GLU A 173 15.61 7.01 -13.37
N GLN A 174 15.05 7.99 -14.08
CA GLN A 174 14.69 7.85 -15.49
C GLN A 174 15.90 7.74 -16.42
N GLY A 175 16.95 8.53 -16.17
CA GLY A 175 18.15 8.53 -17.02
C GLY A 175 18.88 7.18 -17.01
N GLU A 176 18.99 6.58 -15.83
CA GLU A 176 19.68 5.30 -15.65
C GLU A 176 18.75 4.08 -15.74
N LYS A 177 17.42 4.30 -15.78
CA LYS A 177 16.37 3.28 -15.76
C LYS A 177 16.59 2.26 -14.63
N LEU A 178 16.92 2.74 -13.44
CA LEU A 178 17.19 1.90 -12.29
C LEU A 178 16.72 2.54 -10.98
N TRP A 179 16.59 1.70 -9.95
CA TRP A 179 16.31 2.13 -8.60
C TRP A 179 17.59 2.59 -7.91
N VAL A 180 17.56 3.77 -7.28
CA VAL A 180 18.64 4.30 -6.46
C VAL A 180 18.22 4.42 -5.01
N ASP A 181 19.19 4.33 -4.10
CA ASP A 181 19.00 4.75 -2.72
C ASP A 181 18.94 6.27 -2.68
N ALA A 182 17.77 6.80 -2.31
CA ALA A 182 17.53 8.23 -2.24
C ALA A 182 17.63 8.77 -0.80
N GLY A 183 18.22 7.96 0.09
CA GLY A 183 18.61 8.37 1.42
C GLY A 183 17.47 8.39 2.42
N ARG A 184 17.71 9.14 3.49
CA ARG A 184 16.89 9.14 4.69
C ARG A 184 15.81 10.20 4.64
N VAL A 185 14.59 9.81 5.01
CA VAL A 185 13.43 10.69 5.19
C VAL A 185 13.32 11.14 6.63
N SER A 186 13.50 10.23 7.59
CA SER A 186 13.54 10.55 9.01
C SER A 186 14.64 9.76 9.73
N PRO A 187 15.47 10.40 10.56
CA PRO A 187 16.46 9.75 11.40
C PRO A 187 15.87 9.22 12.70
N ASP A 188 14.62 9.54 13.01
CA ASP A 188 13.97 9.02 14.21
C ASP A 188 13.73 7.51 14.09
N THR A 189 13.78 6.83 15.23
CA THR A 189 13.44 5.41 15.33
C THR A 189 11.94 5.31 15.53
N SER A 190 11.20 4.89 14.50
CA SER A 190 9.76 4.66 14.64
C SER A 190 9.48 3.56 15.68
N LEU A 191 8.52 3.79 16.58
CA LEU A 191 8.04 2.74 17.48
C LEU A 191 7.24 1.68 16.73
N GLY A 192 6.57 2.07 15.65
CA GLY A 192 5.79 1.19 14.80
C GLY A 192 6.47 0.94 13.45
N VAL A 193 5.73 0.28 12.56
CA VAL A 193 6.17 0.06 11.17
C VAL A 193 5.10 0.46 10.16
N ALA A 194 3.95 0.98 10.61
CA ALA A 194 2.95 1.55 9.71
C ALA A 194 3.53 2.78 8.99
N LEU A 195 3.29 2.86 7.68
CA LEU A 195 3.84 3.91 6.83
C LEU A 195 2.82 4.29 5.77
N ALA A 196 2.62 5.59 5.58
CA ALA A 196 1.85 6.10 4.44
C ALA A 196 2.51 7.34 3.88
N SER A 197 2.48 7.47 2.56
CA SER A 197 2.81 8.69 1.86
C SER A 197 1.59 9.26 1.16
N ALA A 198 1.69 10.53 0.78
CA ALA A 198 0.79 11.15 -0.17
C ALA A 198 1.59 12.18 -0.99
N TYR A 199 1.26 12.29 -2.26
CA TYR A 199 1.78 13.30 -3.16
C TYR A 199 0.68 14.26 -3.62
N HIS A 200 0.98 15.56 -3.57
CA HIS A 200 0.15 16.60 -4.16
C HIS A 200 0.91 17.26 -5.33
N GLU A 201 0.30 17.20 -6.53
CA GLU A 201 0.92 17.66 -7.78
C GLU A 201 1.51 19.07 -7.66
N GLY A 202 2.81 19.17 -7.90
CA GLY A 202 3.52 20.43 -8.03
C GLY A 202 4.37 20.84 -6.83
N LYS A 203 4.14 20.40 -5.57
CA LYS A 203 4.90 20.97 -4.42
C LYS A 203 5.18 20.12 -3.17
N ALA A 204 4.50 19.00 -2.89
CA ALA A 204 4.74 18.33 -1.60
C ALA A 204 4.53 16.81 -1.63
N ILE A 205 5.57 16.10 -1.18
CA ILE A 205 5.43 14.73 -0.68
C ILE A 205 5.38 14.81 0.83
N SER A 206 4.47 14.07 1.43
CA SER A 206 4.41 13.93 2.88
C SER A 206 4.34 12.46 3.25
N VAL A 207 5.09 12.08 4.28
CA VAL A 207 5.20 10.72 4.80
C VAL A 207 4.86 10.74 6.27
N VAL A 208 4.00 9.82 6.70
CA VAL A 208 3.55 9.73 8.10
C VAL A 208 3.85 8.36 8.68
N SER A 209 4.26 8.34 9.94
CA SER A 209 4.57 7.10 10.67
C SER A 209 4.31 7.24 12.18
N PRO A 210 4.08 6.14 12.89
CA PRO A 210 4.09 6.13 14.35
C PRO A 210 5.41 6.65 14.91
N ARG A 211 5.39 7.70 15.73
CA ARG A 211 6.60 8.18 16.41
C ARG A 211 6.68 7.65 17.84
N GLY A 212 5.56 7.75 18.55
CA GLY A 212 5.47 7.50 19.98
C GLY A 212 4.17 6.81 20.36
N SER A 213 4.05 6.43 21.62
CA SER A 213 2.81 5.89 22.20
C SER A 213 1.64 6.88 22.20
N ARG A 214 1.87 8.13 21.80
CA ARG A 214 0.87 9.19 21.76
C ARG A 214 0.94 10.07 20.52
N ASP A 215 1.88 9.81 19.61
CA ASP A 215 2.25 10.77 18.57
C ASP A 215 2.59 10.09 17.25
N ILE A 216 2.31 10.82 16.18
CA ILE A 216 2.61 10.49 14.80
C ILE A 216 3.62 11.53 14.31
N GLU A 217 4.64 11.07 13.60
CA GLU A 217 5.57 11.93 12.88
C GLU A 217 5.06 12.18 11.46
N VAL A 218 5.34 13.38 10.96
CA VAL A 218 5.10 13.79 9.59
C VAL A 218 6.40 14.34 9.03
N ALA A 219 6.93 13.67 8.02
CA ALA A 219 8.04 14.15 7.22
C ALA A 219 7.51 14.78 5.94
N ARG A 220 7.88 16.03 5.66
CA ARG A 220 7.41 16.79 4.50
C ARG A 220 8.58 17.15 3.63
N LEU A 221 8.48 16.88 2.34
CA LEU A 221 9.41 17.35 1.34
C LEU A 221 8.78 18.54 0.61
N PRO A 222 9.09 19.79 1.01
CA PRO A 222 8.75 20.97 0.23
C PRO A 222 9.60 21.02 -1.05
N GLN A 223 9.38 22.04 -1.88
CA GLN A 223 10.17 22.24 -3.12
C GLN A 223 11.68 22.45 -2.89
N ASP A 224 12.11 22.74 -1.66
CA ASP A 224 13.50 23.04 -1.31
C ASP A 224 14.36 21.78 -1.10
N ASP A 225 13.86 20.59 -1.47
CA ASP A 225 14.51 19.27 -1.44
C ASP A 225 15.06 18.77 -0.09
N VAL A 226 14.79 19.48 1.01
CA VAL A 226 15.12 19.05 2.38
C VAL A 226 13.87 18.59 3.12
N TRP A 227 13.89 17.37 3.65
CA TRP A 227 12.80 16.85 4.47
C TRP A 227 12.70 17.64 5.78
N GLN A 228 11.52 18.20 6.04
CA GLN A 228 11.16 18.85 7.28
C GLN A 228 10.35 17.88 8.15
N LEU A 229 10.68 17.78 9.43
CA LEU A 229 10.05 16.87 10.36
C LEU A 229 9.17 17.65 11.34
N GLU A 230 7.93 17.20 11.50
CA GLU A 230 6.99 17.65 12.51
C GLU A 230 6.34 16.45 13.19
N SER A 231 5.67 16.66 14.33
CA SER A 231 4.88 15.62 14.98
C SER A 231 3.61 16.18 15.58
N PHE A 232 2.62 15.31 15.78
CA PHE A 232 1.37 15.65 16.44
C PHE A 232 0.87 14.47 17.28
N PRO A 233 0.08 14.68 18.34
CA PRO A 233 -0.40 15.96 18.83
C PRO A 233 0.67 16.83 19.49
N ARG A 234 1.79 16.23 19.95
CA ARG A 234 2.91 16.97 20.54
C ARG A 234 3.92 17.37 19.45
N PRO A 235 4.16 18.66 19.20
CA PRO A 235 5.11 19.12 18.19
C PRO A 235 6.57 18.92 18.61
N LEU A 236 7.44 18.85 17.61
CA LEU A 236 8.89 18.87 17.79
C LEU A 236 9.38 20.28 18.11
N LYS A 237 10.47 20.35 18.87
CA LYS A 237 11.14 21.60 19.22
C LYS A 237 12.03 22.07 18.07
N GLY A 238 11.76 23.28 17.58
CA GLY A 238 12.56 23.91 16.54
C GLY A 238 12.30 23.34 15.14
N ASN A 239 13.19 23.64 14.19
CA ASN A 239 13.07 23.23 12.80
C ASN A 239 13.83 21.92 12.56
N ALA A 240 13.18 20.79 12.85
CA ALA A 240 13.76 19.48 12.62
C ALA A 240 13.75 19.10 11.13
N THR A 241 14.80 18.40 10.69
CA THR A 241 14.98 17.91 9.31
C THR A 241 15.52 16.49 9.30
N ASN A 242 15.64 15.87 8.12
CA ASN A 242 16.30 14.57 7.97
C ASN A 242 17.80 14.56 8.35
N GLU A 243 18.41 15.73 8.49
CA GLU A 243 19.80 15.90 8.94
C GLU A 243 19.92 16.10 10.46
N THR A 244 18.81 16.35 11.16
CA THR A 244 18.81 16.52 12.61
C THR A 244 19.17 15.20 13.29
N THR A 245 20.08 15.23 14.26
CA THR A 245 20.48 13.99 14.94
C THR A 245 19.34 13.45 15.82
N PRO A 246 19.19 12.12 15.96
CA PRO A 246 18.06 11.54 16.70
C PRO A 246 17.90 12.07 18.14
N ASP A 247 19.01 12.34 18.83
CA ASP A 247 19.03 12.87 20.20
C ASP A 247 18.57 14.33 20.31
N GLN A 248 18.52 15.06 19.19
CA GLN A 248 18.05 16.44 19.08
C GLN A 248 16.57 16.53 18.69
N LEU A 249 15.94 15.43 18.25
CA LEU A 249 14.52 15.37 17.96
C LEU A 249 13.70 15.30 19.26
N LYS A 250 13.60 16.44 19.95
CA LYS A 250 12.89 16.59 21.22
C LYS A 250 11.52 17.21 21.00
N PHE A 251 10.57 16.88 21.87
CA PHE A 251 9.28 17.58 21.90
C PHE A 251 9.45 19.01 22.40
N ASP A 252 8.57 19.90 21.95
CA ASP A 252 8.45 21.24 22.53
C ASP A 252 7.66 21.19 23.83
N ASP A 253 8.37 21.12 24.96
CA ASP A 253 7.79 21.10 26.30
C ASP A 253 7.00 22.39 26.66
N THR A 254 7.13 23.46 25.86
CA THR A 254 6.35 24.70 26.04
C THR A 254 5.03 24.68 25.30
N SER A 255 4.86 23.76 24.36
CA SER A 255 3.60 23.56 23.66
C SER A 255 2.69 22.63 24.47
N SER A 256 1.44 23.04 24.68
CA SER A 256 0.37 22.14 25.13
C SER A 256 -0.49 21.77 23.95
N SER A 257 -0.68 20.47 23.71
CA SER A 257 -1.66 20.02 22.73
C SER A 257 -3.04 19.92 23.38
N ASP A 258 -4.05 20.51 22.75
CA ASP A 258 -5.43 20.49 23.25
C ASP A 258 -6.13 19.14 23.02
N PHE A 259 -5.47 18.19 22.36
CA PHE A 259 -6.03 16.87 22.10
C PHE A 259 -5.00 15.74 22.23
N SER A 260 -5.52 14.53 22.42
CA SER A 260 -4.78 13.27 22.31
C SER A 260 -5.37 12.44 21.18
N LEU A 261 -4.55 11.60 20.53
CA LEU A 261 -5.04 10.63 19.54
C LEU A 261 -5.94 9.59 20.24
N PRO A 262 -7.25 9.52 19.93
CA PRO A 262 -8.14 8.56 20.59
C PRO A 262 -7.76 7.12 20.25
N PHE A 263 -7.64 6.27 21.28
CA PHE A 263 -7.38 4.82 21.13
C PHE A 263 -6.15 4.47 20.28
N TRP A 264 -5.18 5.40 20.20
CA TRP A 264 -3.96 5.23 19.44
C TRP A 264 -3.08 4.12 19.98
N ASP A 265 -2.43 3.42 19.06
CA ASP A 265 -1.47 2.37 19.31
C ASP A 265 -0.35 2.49 18.27
N PRO A 266 0.91 2.71 18.68
CA PRO A 266 2.02 2.80 17.74
C PRO A 266 2.25 1.49 16.98
N ASP A 267 1.80 0.35 17.50
CA ASP A 267 1.85 -0.96 16.83
C ASP A 267 0.69 -1.18 15.86
N THR A 268 -0.02 -0.12 15.46
CA THR A 268 -1.07 -0.20 14.43
C THR A 268 -0.58 -0.87 13.16
N GLN A 269 -1.42 -1.70 12.55
CA GLN A 269 -1.08 -2.41 11.32
C GLN A 269 -0.98 -1.46 10.12
N ALA A 270 -1.71 -0.35 10.16
CA ALA A 270 -1.75 0.62 9.08
C ALA A 270 -1.97 2.05 9.60
N ILE A 271 -1.51 3.00 8.80
CA ILE A 271 -1.81 4.42 8.88
C ILE A 271 -2.13 4.87 7.45
N GLY A 272 -2.98 5.88 7.31
CA GLY A 272 -3.40 6.41 6.03
C GLY A 272 -3.09 7.89 5.91
N HIS A 273 -2.80 8.35 4.70
CA HIS A 273 -2.45 9.74 4.45
C HIS A 273 -3.15 10.28 3.21
N ALA A 274 -3.58 11.54 3.27
CA ALA A 274 -4.16 12.24 2.13
C ALA A 274 -3.98 13.75 2.28
N PHE A 275 -4.33 14.47 1.21
CA PHE A 275 -4.46 15.92 1.22
C PHE A 275 -5.91 16.34 1.02
N THR A 276 -6.31 17.38 1.76
CA THR A 276 -7.52 18.15 1.45
C THR A 276 -7.37 18.87 0.11
N LYS A 277 -8.48 19.39 -0.43
CA LYS A 277 -8.48 20.22 -1.63
C LYS A 277 -7.54 21.44 -1.54
N ASN A 278 -7.29 21.94 -0.33
CA ASN A 278 -6.45 23.11 -0.08
C ASN A 278 -4.99 22.74 0.26
N GLY A 279 -4.60 21.47 0.09
CA GLY A 279 -3.24 21.01 0.38
C GLY A 279 -2.92 20.81 1.86
N LEU A 280 -3.91 20.88 2.75
CA LEU A 280 -3.74 20.52 4.16
C LEU A 280 -3.66 19.01 4.32
N ARG A 281 -2.79 18.55 5.21
CA ARG A 281 -2.53 17.13 5.47
C ARG A 281 -3.64 16.48 6.30
N GLU A 282 -4.00 15.25 5.96
CA GLU A 282 -4.95 14.42 6.70
C GLU A 282 -4.33 13.05 6.98
N VAL A 283 -4.51 12.56 8.19
CA VAL A 283 -4.00 11.27 8.66
C VAL A 283 -5.15 10.45 9.21
N TYR A 284 -5.17 9.17 8.85
CA TYR A 284 -6.23 8.24 9.22
C TYR A 284 -5.64 7.01 9.90
N TYR A 285 -6.33 6.49 10.91
CA TYR A 285 -5.96 5.24 11.57
C TYR A 285 -7.18 4.54 12.16
N ILE A 286 -7.12 3.23 12.31
CA ILE A 286 -8.11 2.46 13.08
C ILE A 286 -7.58 2.36 14.52
N GLY A 287 -8.39 2.74 15.50
CA GLY A 287 -8.01 2.68 16.91
C GLY A 287 -8.08 1.26 17.48
N THR A 288 -7.57 1.11 18.71
CA THR A 288 -7.70 -0.14 19.48
C THR A 288 -9.17 -0.51 19.79
N ASP A 289 -10.12 0.43 19.65
CA ASP A 289 -11.56 0.23 19.80
C ASP A 289 -12.27 -0.16 18.48
N ARG A 290 -11.50 -0.30 17.39
CA ARG A 290 -11.92 -0.61 16.01
C ARG A 290 -12.63 0.54 15.28
N THR A 291 -12.54 1.76 15.80
CA THR A 291 -13.12 2.94 15.16
C THR A 291 -12.10 3.60 14.24
N LEU A 292 -12.54 4.07 13.07
CA LEU A 292 -11.72 4.91 12.19
C LEU A 292 -11.62 6.32 12.77
N TYR A 293 -10.42 6.85 12.85
CA TYR A 293 -10.13 8.21 13.31
C TYR A 293 -9.45 9.03 12.23
N GLN A 294 -9.64 10.34 12.31
CA GLN A 294 -8.98 11.31 11.47
C GLN A 294 -8.27 12.35 12.35
N ALA A 295 -7.01 12.64 12.04
CA ALA A 295 -6.34 13.88 12.42
C ALA A 295 -6.08 14.69 11.14
N ARG A 296 -6.15 16.01 11.22
CA ARG A 296 -5.90 16.90 10.08
C ARG A 296 -5.23 18.18 10.50
N GLU A 297 -4.43 18.72 9.59
CA GLU A 297 -3.86 20.05 9.73
C GLU A 297 -4.97 21.12 9.67
N SER A 298 -4.89 22.10 10.56
CA SER A 298 -5.80 23.25 10.63
C SER A 298 -5.54 24.22 9.48
N SER A 299 -6.61 24.85 8.97
CA SER A 299 -6.52 25.91 7.97
C SER A 299 -5.83 27.18 8.48
N THR A 300 -5.67 27.34 9.79
CA THR A 300 -4.90 28.44 10.40
C THR A 300 -3.40 28.21 10.36
N GLY A 301 -2.95 27.02 9.94
CA GLY A 301 -1.55 26.63 9.77
C GLY A 301 -0.88 26.21 11.09
N GLY A 302 0.02 25.23 11.02
CA GLY A 302 0.90 24.82 12.12
C GLY A 302 0.26 24.01 13.25
N GLU A 303 -1.06 23.90 13.30
CA GLU A 303 -1.79 23.14 14.32
C GLU A 303 -2.49 21.92 13.72
N TRP A 304 -2.58 20.85 14.50
CA TRP A 304 -3.36 19.66 14.18
C TRP A 304 -4.64 19.64 15.01
N ILE A 305 -5.71 19.15 14.40
CA ILE A 305 -7.01 18.96 15.05
C ILE A 305 -7.56 17.58 14.73
N LEU A 306 -8.47 17.08 15.57
CA LEU A 306 -9.25 15.90 15.22
C LEU A 306 -10.27 16.24 14.13
N GLY A 307 -10.41 15.32 13.18
CA GLY A 307 -11.50 15.35 12.22
C GLY A 307 -12.84 15.03 12.88
N PRO A 308 -13.96 15.17 12.14
CA PRO A 308 -15.26 14.75 12.65
C PRO A 308 -15.23 13.25 12.97
N ASN A 309 -15.92 12.83 14.03
CA ASN A 309 -16.20 11.41 14.22
C ASN A 309 -17.30 10.98 13.24
N GLY A 310 -17.03 10.01 12.39
CA GLY A 310 -18.04 9.39 11.54
C GLY A 310 -19.09 8.65 12.35
N SER A 311 -20.33 8.67 11.87
CA SER A 311 -21.38 7.76 12.33
C SER A 311 -21.03 6.32 11.95
N GLN A 312 -21.67 5.34 12.58
CA GLN A 312 -21.52 3.93 12.15
C GLN A 312 -21.96 3.69 10.70
N SER A 313 -22.81 4.55 10.13
CA SER A 313 -23.20 4.47 8.72
C SER A 313 -22.12 4.98 7.75
N THR A 314 -21.28 5.93 8.17
CA THR A 314 -20.20 6.50 7.34
C THR A 314 -18.88 5.79 7.61
N TRP A 315 -18.58 5.49 8.87
CA TRP A 315 -17.41 4.75 9.34
C TRP A 315 -17.86 3.55 10.19
N PRO A 316 -18.23 2.42 9.56
CA PRO A 316 -18.44 1.16 10.25
C PRO A 316 -17.24 0.76 11.12
N LYS A 317 -17.47 -0.05 12.16
CA LYS A 317 -16.35 -0.56 12.95
C LYS A 317 -15.57 -1.57 12.13
N ALA A 318 -14.25 -1.48 12.20
CA ALA A 318 -13.38 -2.48 11.60
C ALA A 318 -13.51 -3.84 12.31
N ASP A 319 -13.15 -4.91 11.61
CA ASP A 319 -13.11 -6.26 12.18
C ASP A 319 -11.98 -6.38 13.22
N GLU A 320 -10.83 -5.78 12.93
CA GLU A 320 -9.61 -5.85 13.74
C GLU A 320 -9.34 -4.56 14.53
N ARG A 321 -8.74 -4.70 15.72
CA ARG A 321 -8.21 -3.58 16.51
C ARG A 321 -6.91 -3.09 15.87
N SER A 322 -6.68 -1.78 15.88
CA SER A 322 -5.50 -1.19 15.25
C SER A 322 -5.31 -1.74 13.81
N GLY A 323 -6.44 -1.91 13.13
CA GLY A 323 -6.59 -2.75 11.95
C GLY A 323 -5.98 -2.15 10.69
N ARG A 324 -6.00 -2.94 9.62
CA ARG A 324 -5.49 -2.56 8.31
C ARG A 324 -6.44 -1.60 7.62
N LEU A 325 -5.89 -0.63 6.93
CA LEU A 325 -6.61 0.29 6.06
C LEU A 325 -5.70 0.75 4.94
N VAL A 326 -6.30 1.22 3.86
CA VAL A 326 -5.60 1.97 2.83
C VAL A 326 -6.40 3.22 2.48
N VAL A 327 -5.69 4.32 2.29
CA VAL A 327 -6.25 5.61 1.92
C VAL A 327 -5.78 5.95 0.52
N VAL A 328 -6.73 6.33 -0.33
CA VAL A 328 -6.47 6.76 -1.70
C VAL A 328 -7.01 8.18 -1.85
N SER A 329 -6.23 9.04 -2.50
CA SER A 329 -6.68 10.36 -2.94
C SER A 329 -6.17 10.62 -4.34
N ARG A 330 -6.78 11.59 -5.04
CA ARG A 330 -6.32 11.98 -6.39
C ARG A 330 -5.15 12.95 -6.28
N PRO A 331 -3.97 12.65 -6.86
CA PRO A 331 -2.80 13.53 -6.73
C PRO A 331 -3.00 14.92 -7.35
N LYS A 332 -3.68 14.99 -8.51
CA LYS A 332 -3.88 16.21 -9.30
C LYS A 332 -5.07 17.07 -8.84
N VAL A 333 -6.07 16.43 -8.25
CA VAL A 333 -7.31 17.08 -7.77
C VAL A 333 -7.62 16.56 -6.37
N PRO A 334 -6.83 16.97 -5.36
CA PRO A 334 -6.97 16.46 -4.00
C PRO A 334 -8.30 16.88 -3.36
N GLY A 335 -8.63 16.26 -2.23
CA GLY A 335 -9.85 16.52 -1.47
C GLY A 335 -10.89 15.40 -1.53
N GLU A 336 -10.87 14.56 -2.56
CA GLU A 336 -11.57 13.27 -2.53
C GLU A 336 -10.70 12.22 -1.86
N VAL A 337 -11.31 11.44 -0.97
CA VAL A 337 -10.64 10.39 -0.21
C VAL A 337 -11.49 9.14 -0.21
N TRP A 338 -10.87 8.01 -0.55
CA TRP A 338 -11.43 6.69 -0.37
C TRP A 338 -10.61 5.94 0.66
N ILE A 339 -11.29 5.31 1.61
CA ILE A 339 -10.67 4.50 2.64
C ILE A 339 -11.27 3.10 2.54
N TYR A 340 -10.39 2.10 2.40
CA TYR A 340 -10.78 0.71 2.38
C TYR A 340 -10.25 -0.01 3.61
N TYR A 341 -11.09 -0.80 4.25
CA TYR A 341 -10.74 -1.67 5.38
C TYR A 341 -11.78 -2.78 5.54
N TRP A 342 -11.46 -3.79 6.35
CA TRP A 342 -12.36 -4.90 6.64
C TRP A 342 -13.37 -4.53 7.74
N ALA A 343 -14.65 -4.69 7.44
CA ALA A 343 -15.76 -4.55 8.38
C ALA A 343 -16.85 -5.56 8.05
N ASP A 344 -17.35 -6.25 9.08
CA ASP A 344 -18.36 -7.30 8.98
C ASP A 344 -17.97 -8.40 7.97
N GLY A 345 -16.68 -8.73 7.89
CA GLY A 345 -16.15 -9.78 7.02
C GLY A 345 -16.04 -9.41 5.54
N ALA A 346 -16.23 -8.13 5.18
CA ALA A 346 -16.06 -7.63 3.82
C ALA A 346 -15.15 -6.39 3.78
N ILE A 347 -14.49 -6.15 2.65
CA ILE A 347 -13.84 -4.87 2.42
C ILE A 347 -14.92 -3.83 2.16
N ILE A 348 -14.98 -2.79 2.99
CA ILE A 348 -15.89 -1.66 2.81
C ILE A 348 -15.14 -0.45 2.25
N GLN A 349 -15.89 0.42 1.59
CA GLN A 349 -15.44 1.73 1.13
C GLN A 349 -16.09 2.81 2.00
N ALA A 350 -15.29 3.58 2.73
CA ALA A 350 -15.68 4.87 3.26
C ALA A 350 -15.20 5.95 2.29
N TYR A 351 -16.10 6.85 1.87
CA TYR A 351 -15.80 7.84 0.85
C TYR A 351 -16.11 9.26 1.34
N LYS A 352 -15.16 10.16 1.12
CA LYS A 352 -15.28 11.60 1.34
C LYS A 352 -15.19 12.30 -0.01
N SER A 353 -16.23 13.04 -0.34
CA SER A 353 -16.29 13.87 -1.55
C SER A 353 -15.35 15.08 -1.48
N ALA A 354 -15.11 15.72 -2.63
CA ALA A 354 -14.28 16.92 -2.72
C ALA A 354 -14.78 18.11 -1.87
N SER A 355 -16.06 18.13 -1.49
CA SER A 355 -16.66 19.12 -0.59
C SER A 355 -16.44 18.79 0.90
N GLY A 356 -15.76 17.70 1.21
CA GLY A 356 -15.52 17.24 2.58
C GLY A 356 -16.69 16.49 3.21
N ILE A 357 -17.70 16.10 2.42
CA ILE A 357 -18.87 15.36 2.91
C ILE A 357 -18.60 13.86 2.82
N TRP A 358 -18.79 13.15 3.94
CA TRP A 358 -18.72 11.70 4.01
C TRP A 358 -20.05 11.07 3.56
N GLU A 359 -19.95 10.07 2.69
CA GLU A 359 -21.08 9.25 2.27
C GLU A 359 -21.22 8.00 3.13
N GLU A 360 -22.39 7.36 3.08
CA GLU A 360 -22.58 6.05 3.69
C GLU A 360 -21.59 5.04 3.13
N ALA A 361 -20.97 4.28 4.03
CA ALA A 361 -20.04 3.23 3.67
C ALA A 361 -20.76 2.09 2.96
N LYS A 362 -20.08 1.50 1.98
CA LYS A 362 -20.62 0.42 1.16
C LYS A 362 -19.62 -0.74 1.10
N PRO A 363 -20.06 -2.01 1.27
CA PRO A 363 -19.19 -3.14 0.98
C PRO A 363 -18.85 -3.16 -0.52
N LEU A 364 -17.64 -3.61 -0.85
CA LEU A 364 -17.26 -3.79 -2.24
C LEU A 364 -18.13 -4.88 -2.90
N PRO A 365 -18.65 -4.66 -4.12
CA PRO A 365 -19.40 -5.67 -4.83
C PRO A 365 -18.52 -6.88 -5.15
N VAL A 366 -19.04 -8.09 -4.96
CA VAL A 366 -18.34 -9.35 -5.28
C VAL A 366 -18.55 -9.81 -6.73
N LYS A 367 -19.52 -9.23 -7.43
CA LYS A 367 -19.89 -9.51 -8.83
C LYS A 367 -20.29 -8.21 -9.52
N ALA A 368 -20.09 -8.13 -10.83
CA ALA A 368 -20.56 -7.00 -11.63
C ALA A 368 -22.10 -6.97 -11.65
N THR A 369 -22.69 -5.82 -11.34
CA THR A 369 -24.09 -5.54 -11.63
C THR A 369 -24.16 -4.82 -12.97
N ASN A 370 -24.64 -5.50 -14.01
CA ASN A 370 -24.95 -4.85 -15.29
C ASN A 370 -26.21 -3.99 -15.09
N THR A 371 -26.04 -2.70 -14.79
CA THR A 371 -27.12 -1.74 -15.02
C THR A 371 -27.08 -1.34 -16.49
N ASP A 372 -27.95 -1.95 -17.29
CA ASP A 372 -28.29 -1.47 -18.64
C ASP A 372 -28.79 -0.03 -18.54
N VAL A 373 -28.09 0.89 -19.21
CA VAL A 373 -28.59 2.24 -19.48
C VAL A 373 -29.62 2.09 -20.61
N GLY A 374 -30.86 1.77 -20.23
CA GLY A 374 -32.00 1.79 -21.13
C GLY A 374 -32.26 3.20 -21.64
N SER A 375 -32.31 3.36 -22.96
CA SER A 375 -32.58 4.58 -23.70
C SER A 375 -33.86 5.31 -23.23
N PRO A 376 -33.95 6.65 -23.37
CA PRO A 376 -35.11 7.41 -22.90
C PRO A 376 -36.36 7.05 -23.70
N PRO A 377 -37.53 6.84 -23.06
CA PRO A 377 -38.77 6.65 -23.80
C PRO A 377 -39.24 7.99 -24.41
N VAL A 378 -39.74 7.87 -25.63
CA VAL A 378 -40.38 8.93 -26.42
C VAL A 378 -41.59 9.51 -25.67
N ASP A 379 -41.64 10.83 -25.61
CA ASP A 379 -42.77 11.64 -25.15
C ASP A 379 -44.03 11.37 -25.98
N ASP A 380 -45.14 11.07 -25.31
CA ASP A 380 -46.45 11.46 -25.80
C ASP A 380 -47.32 11.96 -24.64
N ASN A 381 -47.65 13.25 -24.73
CA ASN A 381 -48.42 14.02 -23.76
C ASN A 381 -49.89 13.56 -23.68
N LYS A 382 -50.37 13.33 -22.46
CA LYS A 382 -51.64 13.91 -21.97
C LYS A 382 -51.70 13.80 -20.45
N GLY A 383 -51.71 14.97 -19.79
CA GLY A 383 -51.64 15.08 -18.35
C GLY A 383 -52.94 14.71 -17.63
N GLU A 384 -52.78 14.39 -16.35
CA GLU A 384 -53.65 14.81 -15.26
C GLU A 384 -52.83 14.76 -13.95
N ASP A 385 -52.84 15.86 -13.22
CA ASP A 385 -52.24 16.04 -11.90
C ASP A 385 -52.88 15.11 -10.86
N LEU A 386 -52.04 14.55 -9.97
CA LEU A 386 -52.25 14.31 -8.53
C LEU A 386 -51.09 13.42 -8.01
N GLY A 387 -50.16 13.98 -7.23
CA GLY A 387 -49.15 13.19 -6.49
C GLY A 387 -49.72 12.57 -5.20
N PRO A 388 -48.88 12.04 -4.30
CA PRO A 388 -47.61 11.34 -4.47
C PRO A 388 -47.69 9.91 -3.88
N GLY A 389 -47.22 8.91 -4.61
CA GLY A 389 -46.97 7.59 -4.05
C GLY A 389 -46.96 6.48 -5.09
N SER A 390 -45.77 5.98 -5.43
CA SER A 390 -45.57 4.58 -5.84
C SER A 390 -44.08 4.31 -6.08
N TRP A 391 -43.38 3.81 -5.06
CA TRP A 391 -42.12 3.09 -5.24
C TRP A 391 -42.38 1.65 -4.82
N ASN A 392 -42.40 0.73 -5.78
CA ASN A 392 -42.39 -0.70 -5.53
C ASN A 392 -41.71 -1.44 -6.67
N ALA A 393 -40.54 -2.01 -6.38
CA ALA A 393 -40.09 -3.38 -6.67
C ALA A 393 -38.54 -3.39 -6.75
N ALA A 394 -37.77 -4.29 -6.15
CA ALA A 394 -38.03 -5.35 -5.18
C ALA A 394 -36.65 -5.83 -4.68
N ILE A 395 -36.35 -5.68 -3.39
CA ILE A 395 -35.41 -6.56 -2.68
C ILE A 395 -36.24 -7.22 -1.59
N LYS A 396 -36.42 -8.54 -1.71
CA LYS A 396 -37.23 -9.35 -0.81
C LYS A 396 -36.32 -10.21 0.05
N ALA A 397 -36.72 -10.32 1.33
CA ALA A 397 -36.16 -11.03 2.47
C ALA A 397 -35.14 -10.21 3.29
N GLY A 398 -35.41 -9.78 4.52
CA GLY A 398 -36.53 -10.03 5.43
C GLY A 398 -36.03 -9.97 6.87
N VAL A 399 -36.23 -8.84 7.54
CA VAL A 399 -35.94 -8.66 8.97
C VAL A 399 -37.14 -9.16 9.77
N GLY A 400 -36.91 -10.11 10.67
CA GLY A 400 -37.88 -10.54 11.68
C GLY A 400 -37.16 -10.77 13.02
N LEU A 401 -37.44 -9.91 14.00
CA LEU A 401 -37.04 -10.06 15.40
C LEU A 401 -37.89 -11.14 16.09
N GLY A 402 -37.26 -12.10 16.77
CA GLY A 402 -37.95 -13.05 17.65
C GLY A 402 -37.04 -14.18 18.14
N VAL A 403 -36.79 -14.21 19.45
CA VAL A 403 -35.90 -15.13 20.19
C VAL A 403 -36.43 -16.59 20.20
N ALA A 404 -35.61 -17.59 19.81
CA ALA A 404 -35.49 -18.91 20.47
C ALA A 404 -34.51 -19.86 19.75
N ALA A 405 -33.57 -20.40 20.53
CA ALA A 405 -32.89 -21.71 20.47
C ALA A 405 -32.62 -22.45 19.13
N GLY A 406 -31.35 -22.83 18.94
CA GLY A 406 -31.01 -24.22 18.60
C GLY A 406 -30.40 -24.51 17.22
N VAL A 407 -29.07 -24.61 17.19
CA VAL A 407 -28.26 -25.63 16.46
C VAL A 407 -28.64 -25.91 15.00
N LEU A 408 -28.04 -25.21 14.03
CA LEU A 408 -27.82 -25.72 12.65
C LEU A 408 -26.72 -24.97 11.85
N THR A 409 -25.64 -24.51 12.49
CA THR A 409 -24.52 -23.85 11.74
C THR A 409 -23.21 -24.65 11.69
N VAL A 410 -23.15 -25.83 12.34
CA VAL A 410 -21.94 -26.67 12.34
C VAL A 410 -21.86 -27.60 11.11
N GLY A 411 -22.97 -27.84 10.41
CA GLY A 411 -23.02 -28.78 9.28
C GLY A 411 -22.32 -28.30 8.00
N ALA A 412 -22.37 -27.00 7.70
CA ALA A 412 -21.77 -26.44 6.48
C ALA A 412 -20.24 -26.39 6.53
N LEU A 413 -19.66 -26.16 7.72
CA LEU A 413 -18.21 -26.13 7.94
C LEU A 413 -17.58 -27.54 7.86
N ILE A 414 -18.29 -28.58 8.33
CA ILE A 414 -17.79 -29.96 8.26
C ILE A 414 -17.81 -30.51 6.83
N TRP A 415 -18.82 -30.16 6.03
CA TRP A 415 -18.89 -30.59 4.62
C TRP A 415 -17.79 -29.98 3.76
N PHE A 416 -17.46 -28.70 4.00
CA PHE A 416 -16.38 -28.01 3.27
C PHE A 416 -14.99 -28.59 3.57
N LEU A 417 -14.74 -29.05 4.80
CA LEU A 417 -13.45 -29.62 5.20
C LEU A 417 -13.23 -31.05 4.66
N ILE A 418 -14.28 -31.86 4.50
CA ILE A 418 -14.15 -33.25 4.02
C ILE A 418 -13.97 -33.32 2.50
N ASN A 419 -14.59 -32.40 1.74
CA ASN A 419 -14.53 -32.44 0.27
C ASN A 419 -13.18 -31.96 -0.31
N ARG A 420 -12.34 -31.32 0.50
CA ARG A 420 -11.00 -30.84 0.12
C ARG A 420 -9.96 -31.96 0.05
N HIS A 421 -10.22 -33.13 0.65
CA HIS A 421 -9.24 -34.22 0.75
C HIS A 421 -9.23 -35.19 -0.45
N ASN A 422 -10.22 -35.13 -1.35
CA ASN A 422 -10.39 -36.13 -2.43
C ASN A 422 -10.06 -35.63 -3.85
N ALA A 423 -9.49 -34.43 -4.00
CA ALA A 423 -9.09 -33.91 -5.31
C ALA A 423 -7.56 -33.75 -5.40
N LEU A 424 -6.84 -34.88 -5.45
CA LEU A 424 -5.43 -34.92 -5.84
C LEU A 424 -5.20 -36.00 -6.93
N ASN A 425 -5.00 -35.48 -8.15
CA ASN A 425 -4.23 -36.01 -9.29
C ASN A 425 -4.73 -37.21 -10.14
N PRO A 426 -4.26 -37.38 -11.40
CA PRO A 426 -3.50 -36.46 -12.30
C PRO A 426 -4.00 -36.42 -13.77
N GLY A 427 -3.45 -35.50 -14.58
CA GLY A 427 -3.57 -35.55 -16.04
C GLY A 427 -2.78 -34.47 -16.80
N TYR A 428 -1.47 -34.66 -16.93
CA TYR A 428 -0.56 -33.83 -17.74
C TYR A 428 -0.66 -34.18 -19.23
N ARG A 429 -0.83 -33.20 -20.13
CA ARG A 429 -0.45 -33.32 -21.55
C ARG A 429 -0.07 -31.96 -22.15
N SER A 430 1.14 -31.94 -22.71
CA SER A 430 1.79 -30.87 -23.46
C SER A 430 1.28 -30.81 -24.91
N ARG A 431 1.29 -29.62 -25.54
CA ARG A 431 2.15 -29.27 -26.72
C ARG A 431 1.58 -28.15 -27.63
N GLY A 432 2.42 -27.13 -27.88
CA GLY A 432 2.62 -26.35 -29.14
C GLY A 432 1.51 -25.37 -29.56
N THR A 433 1.76 -24.24 -30.24
CA THR A 433 2.93 -23.71 -30.97
C THR A 433 2.75 -22.20 -31.26
N HIS A 434 3.87 -21.53 -31.50
CA HIS A 434 4.11 -20.13 -31.92
C HIS A 434 3.06 -19.43 -32.82
N THR A 435 2.93 -18.11 -32.60
CA THR A 435 2.90 -17.10 -33.68
C THR A 435 3.46 -15.77 -33.17
N GLU A 436 4.40 -15.21 -33.94
CA GLU A 436 5.01 -13.90 -33.78
C GLU A 436 4.00 -12.77 -34.01
N GLY A 437 4.10 -11.71 -33.20
CA GLY A 437 3.41 -10.44 -33.42
C GLY A 437 4.18 -9.35 -32.67
N GLY A 438 4.76 -8.41 -33.43
CA GLY A 438 5.65 -7.37 -32.93
C GLY A 438 5.01 -6.52 -31.84
N SER A 439 5.68 -6.46 -30.68
CA SER A 439 5.33 -5.63 -29.56
C SER A 439 6.04 -4.28 -29.67
N HIS A 440 5.25 -3.22 -29.84
CA HIS A 440 5.66 -1.89 -29.40
C HIS A 440 5.37 -1.79 -27.90
N SER A 441 6.36 -2.13 -27.08
CA SER A 441 6.35 -1.81 -25.66
C SER A 441 7.74 -1.30 -25.29
N ASP A 442 7.87 0.02 -25.17
CA ASP A 442 9.01 0.66 -24.51
C ASP A 442 8.88 0.41 -22.99
N LEU A 443 9.09 -0.84 -22.60
CA LEU A 443 9.43 -1.21 -21.25
C LEU A 443 10.83 -0.66 -20.95
N PRO A 444 11.15 -0.27 -19.71
CA PRO A 444 12.54 -0.11 -19.33
C PRO A 444 13.25 -1.43 -19.63
N GLU A 445 14.37 -1.35 -20.34
CA GLU A 445 15.28 -2.47 -20.56
C GLU A 445 15.82 -2.87 -19.17
N LEU A 446 15.08 -3.74 -18.49
CA LEU A 446 15.35 -4.11 -17.11
C LEU A 446 16.63 -4.94 -17.08
N TYR A 447 17.61 -4.50 -16.29
CA TYR A 447 18.68 -5.38 -15.84
C TYR A 447 18.05 -6.49 -14.98
N ILE A 448 17.75 -7.62 -15.63
CA ILE A 448 17.40 -8.85 -14.94
C ILE A 448 18.65 -9.30 -14.21
N VAL A 449 18.70 -9.08 -12.89
CA VAL A 449 19.65 -9.80 -12.04
C VAL A 449 19.20 -11.25 -12.02
N GLN A 450 19.70 -12.07 -12.96
CA GLN A 450 19.71 -13.51 -12.77
C GLN A 450 20.53 -13.78 -11.52
N ARG A 451 19.91 -14.37 -10.49
CA ARG A 451 20.63 -14.82 -9.30
C ARG A 451 21.81 -15.68 -9.74
N ALA A 452 23.02 -15.15 -9.61
CA ALA A 452 24.23 -15.93 -9.79
C ALA A 452 24.19 -17.07 -8.77
N THR A 453 24.31 -18.29 -9.28
CA THR A 453 24.55 -19.49 -8.46
C THR A 453 25.80 -19.27 -7.60
N PRO A 454 25.87 -19.84 -6.38
CA PRO A 454 26.99 -19.57 -5.50
C PRO A 454 28.28 -20.11 -6.12
N ILE A 455 29.19 -19.19 -6.47
CA ILE A 455 30.56 -19.55 -6.83
C ILE A 455 31.22 -20.09 -5.56
N ALA A 456 31.47 -21.39 -5.55
CA ALA A 456 32.33 -22.02 -4.56
C ALA A 456 33.69 -21.32 -4.59
N VAL A 457 34.03 -20.64 -3.49
CA VAL A 457 35.35 -20.02 -3.29
C VAL A 457 36.39 -21.13 -3.22
N GLN A 458 37.05 -21.42 -4.33
CA GLN A 458 38.34 -22.10 -4.30
C GLN A 458 39.39 -21.10 -3.86
N SER A 459 39.87 -21.30 -2.64
CA SER A 459 41.08 -20.68 -2.10
C SER A 459 42.27 -20.91 -3.03
N ALA A 460 42.81 -19.83 -3.60
CA ALA A 460 44.13 -19.83 -4.21
C ALA A 460 45.03 -18.89 -3.40
N ARG A 461 46.12 -19.46 -2.86
CA ARG A 461 47.21 -18.76 -2.18
C ARG A 461 47.81 -17.65 -3.07
N PRO A 462 48.29 -16.53 -2.49
CA PRO A 462 48.97 -15.49 -3.25
C PRO A 462 50.42 -15.90 -3.57
N SER A 463 50.79 -15.82 -4.85
CA SER A 463 52.18 -15.81 -5.29
C SER A 463 52.74 -14.39 -5.22
N ALA A 464 53.91 -14.26 -4.61
CA ALA A 464 54.62 -13.01 -4.38
C ALA A 464 55.13 -12.32 -5.67
N GLY A 465 55.10 -10.99 -5.66
CA GLY A 465 56.18 -10.15 -6.19
C GLY A 465 55.93 -9.41 -7.51
N ARG A 466 55.55 -8.13 -7.43
CA ARG A 466 56.25 -6.99 -8.08
C ARG A 466 55.68 -5.64 -7.64
N GLN A 467 56.60 -4.68 -7.48
CA GLN A 467 56.45 -3.31 -6.95
C GLN A 467 55.68 -2.34 -7.88
N PRO A 468 55.25 -1.18 -7.35
CA PRO A 468 54.26 -0.29 -7.95
C PRO A 468 54.85 0.71 -8.95
N GLY A 469 54.11 0.96 -10.03
CA GLY A 469 54.32 2.06 -10.95
C GLY A 469 53.27 3.15 -10.72
N GLU A 470 53.77 4.30 -10.30
CA GLU A 470 53.13 5.60 -10.15
C GLU A 470 52.59 6.12 -11.50
N LEU A 471 51.37 6.70 -11.52
CA LEU A 471 50.91 7.59 -12.60
C LEU A 471 49.73 8.46 -12.15
N GLU A 472 50.09 9.70 -11.85
CA GLU A 472 49.45 11.00 -12.10
C GLU A 472 47.93 11.18 -11.92
N GLU A 473 47.60 12.01 -10.92
CA GLU A 473 46.41 12.85 -10.87
C GLU A 473 46.28 13.75 -12.11
N ARG A 474 45.09 13.76 -12.71
CA ARG A 474 44.57 14.93 -13.44
C ARG A 474 43.18 15.25 -12.94
N GLY A 475 43.10 16.32 -12.15
CA GLY A 475 41.84 16.99 -11.83
C GLY A 475 41.25 17.65 -13.08
N ILE A 476 39.94 17.55 -13.22
CA ILE A 476 39.15 18.38 -14.13
C ILE A 476 38.12 19.10 -13.28
N ALA A 477 38.37 20.38 -13.06
CA ALA A 477 37.40 21.34 -12.55
C ALA A 477 36.44 21.69 -13.70
N TYR A 478 35.13 21.68 -13.44
CA TYR A 478 34.15 22.27 -14.33
C TYR A 478 33.79 23.67 -13.83
N GLU A 479 34.05 24.63 -14.71
CA GLU A 479 33.80 26.06 -14.58
C GLU A 479 32.30 26.33 -14.81
N LEU A 480 31.64 26.97 -13.83
CA LEU A 480 30.26 27.45 -13.94
C LEU A 480 30.26 28.74 -14.77
N ALA A 481 29.67 28.69 -15.97
CA ALA A 481 29.35 29.88 -16.74
C ALA A 481 27.99 30.45 -16.31
N GLY A 482 28.01 31.66 -15.73
CA GLY A 482 26.84 32.48 -15.51
C GLY A 482 26.59 33.52 -16.62
N HIS A 483 25.43 34.16 -16.48
CA HIS A 483 24.88 35.35 -17.18
C HIS A 483 24.13 35.09 -18.51
N SER A 484 23.00 35.74 -18.81
CA SER A 484 22.57 37.09 -18.40
C SER A 484 21.07 37.28 -18.24
N GLU A 485 20.75 38.33 -17.47
CA GLU A 485 19.46 38.99 -17.27
C GLU A 485 18.72 39.40 -18.56
N ARG A 486 17.38 39.37 -18.51
CA ARG A 486 16.52 40.56 -18.68
C ARG A 486 15.18 40.37 -17.99
#